data_AF-A0AAU2UWI7-F1
#
_entry.id   AF-A0AAU2UWI7-F1
#
_cell.length_a   1.000
_cell.length_b   1.000
_cell.length_c   1.000
_cell.angle_alpha   90.00
_cell.angle_beta   90.00
_cell.angle_gamma   90.00
#
_symmetry.space_group_name_H-M   'P 1'
#
loop_
_entity.id
_entity.type
_entity.pdbx_description
1 polymer ?
#
loop_
_entity_poly.entity_id
_entity_poly.type
_entity_poly.pdbx_seq_one_letter_code
_entity_poly.pdbx_strand_id
1 'polypeptide(L)'
;MVFAEELSTEAILAGIRSGRSWIAESAAVEVSFTAQVGRHIAGVGERLTTHGGQVEVRAVVQGVPAASVSFHTDRGKVHRASLPGEGAGVVRWHTTAEDSVFVRIEVRHPDGAVAALTNPIILI
;
A
#
# COMPACT_ATOMS: atom_id res chain seq x y z
N MET A 1 8.23 -5.94 5.51
CA MET A 1 7.26 -6.70 6.33
C MET A 1 6.65 -7.83 5.52
N VAL A 2 6.39 -8.96 6.16
CA VAL A 2 5.61 -10.08 5.60
C VAL A 2 4.46 -10.35 6.57
N PHE A 3 3.23 -10.42 6.07
CA PHE A 3 2.09 -10.85 6.87
C PHE A 3 2.03 -12.38 6.81
N ALA A 4 2.56 -13.00 7.85
CA ALA A 4 2.59 -14.44 8.05
C ALA A 4 1.81 -14.80 9.32
N GLU A 5 1.28 -16.02 9.37
CA GLU A 5 0.51 -16.51 10.53
C GLU A 5 1.40 -16.71 11.76
N GLU A 6 2.68 -16.99 11.55
CA GLU A 6 3.68 -17.20 12.60
C GLU A 6 5.10 -16.92 12.08
N LEU A 7 6.08 -16.93 13.00
CA LEU A 7 7.50 -16.71 12.70
C LEU A 7 8.22 -18.03 12.38
N SER A 8 7.72 -18.76 11.38
CA SER A 8 8.38 -19.93 10.80
C SER A 8 8.78 -19.66 9.35
N THR A 9 9.81 -20.36 8.87
CA THR A 9 10.27 -20.24 7.48
C THR A 9 9.13 -20.53 6.51
N GLU A 10 8.36 -21.58 6.78
CA GLU A 10 7.21 -22.02 5.99
C GLU A 10 6.14 -20.93 5.92
N ALA A 11 5.75 -20.35 7.07
CA ALA A 11 4.74 -19.30 7.14
C ALA A 11 5.20 -18.00 6.45
N ILE A 12 6.47 -17.60 6.64
CA ILE A 12 7.05 -16.44 5.95
C ILE A 12 7.02 -16.63 4.44
N LEU A 13 7.48 -17.78 3.95
CA LEU A 13 7.47 -18.07 2.52
C LEU A 13 6.04 -18.16 1.97
N ALA A 14 5.07 -18.63 2.75
CA ALA A 14 3.65 -18.61 2.37
C ALA A 14 3.11 -17.16 2.25
N GLY A 15 3.44 -16.28 3.20
CA GLY A 15 3.11 -14.86 3.13
C GLY A 15 3.69 -14.18 1.89
N ILE A 16 4.97 -14.45 1.59
CA ILE A 16 5.62 -13.92 0.38
C ILE A 16 4.94 -14.45 -0.90
N ARG A 17 4.71 -15.76 -1.00
CA ARG A 17 4.07 -16.39 -2.18
C ARG A 17 2.65 -15.89 -2.41
N SER A 18 1.92 -15.58 -1.36
CA SER A 18 0.57 -15.00 -1.45
C SER A 18 0.57 -13.50 -1.72
N GLY A 19 1.74 -12.87 -1.85
CA GLY A 19 1.89 -11.45 -2.10
C GLY A 19 1.64 -10.58 -0.86
N ARG A 20 1.50 -11.18 0.32
CA ARG A 20 1.27 -10.52 1.60
C ARG A 20 2.55 -9.90 2.17
N SER A 21 3.17 -8.98 1.42
CA SER A 21 4.43 -8.36 1.82
C SER A 21 4.65 -6.97 1.23
N TRP A 22 5.48 -6.18 1.90
CA TRP A 22 6.04 -4.94 1.38
C TRP A 22 7.47 -4.78 1.87
N ILE A 23 8.27 -3.98 1.15
CA ILE A 23 9.68 -3.75 1.45
C ILE A 23 9.94 -2.28 1.74
N ALA A 24 10.96 -2.01 2.54
CA ALA A 24 11.48 -0.68 2.78
C ALA A 24 13.00 -0.71 2.91
N GLU A 25 13.61 0.45 2.79
CA GLU A 25 15.05 0.65 2.93
C GLU A 25 15.59 0.35 4.34
N SER A 26 14.74 0.46 5.37
CA SER A 26 15.12 0.21 6.76
C SER A 26 13.93 -0.20 7.62
N ALA A 27 14.20 -0.70 8.82
CA ALA A 27 13.19 -1.04 9.80
C ALA A 27 12.53 0.18 10.47
N ALA A 28 13.07 1.39 10.28
CA ALA A 28 12.49 2.62 10.81
C ALA A 28 11.33 3.15 9.95
N VAL A 29 11.15 2.61 8.74
CA VAL A 29 10.06 2.98 7.83
C VAL A 29 8.87 2.09 8.08
N GLU A 30 7.73 2.70 8.42
CA GLU A 30 6.47 2.00 8.61
C GLU A 30 5.46 2.38 7.54
N VAL A 31 4.77 1.38 7.00
CA VAL A 31 3.70 1.56 6.02
C VAL A 31 2.48 0.73 6.42
N SER A 32 1.34 1.40 6.57
CA SER A 32 0.01 0.78 6.62
C SER A 32 -0.76 1.17 5.38
N PHE A 33 -1.20 0.19 4.59
CA PHE A 33 -1.92 0.41 3.34
C PHE A 33 -3.17 -0.44 3.27
N THR A 34 -4.31 0.20 3.10
CA THR A 34 -5.63 -0.44 3.12
C THR A 34 -6.52 0.10 2.01
N ALA A 35 -7.41 -0.75 1.50
CA ALA A 35 -8.54 -0.37 0.66
C ALA A 35 -9.84 -0.74 1.39
N GLN A 36 -10.84 0.14 1.35
CA GLN A 36 -12.10 -0.05 2.07
C GLN A 36 -13.30 0.34 1.20
N VAL A 37 -14.36 -0.45 1.30
CA VAL A 37 -15.68 -0.18 0.70
C VAL A 37 -16.77 -0.58 1.68
N GLY A 38 -17.56 0.40 2.14
CA GLY A 38 -18.49 0.19 3.25
C GLY A 38 -17.78 -0.37 4.49
N ARG A 39 -18.12 -1.60 4.88
CA ARG A 39 -17.53 -2.31 6.03
C ARG A 39 -16.42 -3.30 5.64
N HIS A 40 -16.16 -3.51 4.36
CA HIS A 40 -15.16 -4.45 3.87
C HIS A 40 -13.82 -3.73 3.74
N ILE A 41 -12.76 -4.35 4.26
CA ILE A 41 -11.40 -3.82 4.22
C ILE A 41 -10.45 -4.91 3.73
N ALA A 42 -9.44 -4.50 2.96
CA ALA A 42 -8.34 -5.34 2.54
C ALA A 42 -7.02 -4.60 2.73
N GLY A 43 -5.97 -5.33 3.05
CA GLY A 43 -4.58 -4.87 3.13
C GLY A 43 -3.71 -5.44 2.03
N VAL A 44 -2.41 -5.14 2.11
CA VAL A 44 -1.39 -5.56 1.13
C VAL A 44 -1.45 -7.07 0.83
N GLY A 45 -1.57 -7.40 -0.46
CA GLY A 45 -1.66 -8.77 -0.98
C GLY A 45 -3.05 -9.41 -0.87
N GLU A 46 -4.02 -8.73 -0.27
CA GLU A 46 -5.40 -9.22 -0.16
C GLU A 46 -6.26 -8.77 -1.36
N ARG A 47 -7.46 -9.34 -1.44
CA ARG A 47 -8.49 -9.02 -2.43
C ARG A 47 -9.68 -8.35 -1.73
N LEU A 48 -10.20 -7.28 -2.32
CA LEU A 48 -11.40 -6.58 -1.85
C LEU A 48 -12.54 -6.74 -2.84
N THR A 49 -13.63 -7.38 -2.41
CA THR A 49 -14.89 -7.39 -3.17
C THR A 49 -15.61 -6.05 -3.00
N THR A 50 -15.64 -5.28 -4.07
CA THR A 50 -16.11 -3.90 -4.12
C THR A 50 -17.61 -3.76 -4.25
N HIS A 51 -18.28 -4.77 -4.83
CA HIS A 51 -19.72 -4.74 -5.13
C HIS A 51 -20.12 -3.48 -5.94
N GLY A 52 -19.22 -2.98 -6.81
CA GLY A 52 -19.42 -1.76 -7.58
C GLY A 52 -19.36 -0.46 -6.76
N GLY A 53 -19.05 -0.53 -5.46
CA GLY A 53 -18.92 0.62 -4.60
C GLY A 53 -17.64 1.42 -4.83
N GLN A 54 -17.67 2.69 -4.43
CA GLN A 54 -16.48 3.52 -4.35
C GLN A 54 -15.55 3.00 -3.25
N VAL A 55 -14.27 2.83 -3.58
CA VAL A 55 -13.22 2.32 -2.69
C VAL A 55 -12.38 3.49 -2.19
N GLU A 56 -12.31 3.68 -0.87
CA GLU A 56 -11.29 4.54 -0.25
C GLU A 56 -10.00 3.72 -0.12
N VAL A 57 -8.92 4.23 -0.69
CA VAL A 57 -7.57 3.70 -0.51
C VAL A 57 -6.80 4.64 0.42
N ARG A 58 -6.22 4.10 1.48
CA ARG A 58 -5.54 4.85 2.52
C ARG A 58 -4.13 4.32 2.76
N ALA A 59 -3.16 5.22 2.69
CA ALA A 59 -1.76 4.97 3.04
C ALA A 59 -1.40 5.80 4.27
N VAL A 60 -0.82 5.15 5.28
CA VAL A 60 -0.14 5.79 6.41
C VAL A 60 1.32 5.45 6.31
N VAL A 61 2.18 6.46 6.36
CA VAL A 61 3.62 6.32 6.26
C VAL A 61 4.27 7.03 7.43
N GLN A 62 5.31 6.42 8.00
CA GLN A 62 6.15 7.00 9.04
C GLN A 62 7.63 6.72 8.75
N GLY A 63 8.52 7.55 9.27
CA GLY A 63 9.98 7.36 9.17
C GLY A 63 10.62 7.86 7.87
N VAL A 64 9.88 8.62 7.03
CA VAL A 64 10.41 9.15 5.76
C VAL A 64 10.11 10.66 5.65
N PRO A 65 11.00 11.54 6.14
CA PRO A 65 10.83 13.00 6.09
C PRO A 65 10.58 13.53 4.68
N ALA A 66 9.58 14.41 4.54
CA ALA A 66 9.22 15.05 3.27
C ALA A 66 8.99 14.07 2.09
N ALA A 67 8.59 12.83 2.40
CA ALA A 67 8.37 11.81 1.38
C ALA A 67 7.27 12.20 0.39
N SER A 68 7.29 11.56 -0.76
CA SER A 68 6.14 11.51 -1.65
C SER A 68 5.57 10.09 -1.70
N VAL A 69 4.25 9.99 -1.58
CA VAL A 69 3.49 8.73 -1.75
C VAL A 69 2.79 8.80 -3.09
N SER A 70 2.94 7.75 -3.90
CA SER A 70 2.24 7.61 -5.17
C SER A 70 1.47 6.31 -5.24
N PHE A 71 0.25 6.37 -5.78
CA PHE A 71 -0.64 5.23 -5.97
C PHE A 71 -0.56 4.78 -7.43
N HIS A 72 -0.45 3.47 -7.63
CA HIS A 72 -0.27 2.85 -8.93
C HIS A 72 -1.30 1.76 -9.15
N THR A 73 -1.82 1.71 -10.37
CA THR A 73 -2.81 0.75 -10.83
C THR A 73 -2.32 0.08 -12.12
N ASP A 74 -3.18 -0.72 -12.76
CA ASP A 74 -2.96 -1.27 -14.10
C ASP A 74 -2.80 -0.17 -15.18
N ARG A 75 -3.21 1.07 -14.89
CA ARG A 75 -3.05 2.25 -15.76
C ARG A 75 -1.82 3.09 -15.43
N GLY A 76 -0.95 2.62 -14.53
CA GLY A 76 0.24 3.34 -14.08
C GLY A 76 -0.02 4.22 -12.85
N LYS A 77 0.71 5.33 -12.74
CA LYS A 77 0.61 6.24 -11.58
C LYS A 77 -0.60 7.16 -11.72
N VAL A 78 -1.54 7.06 -10.79
CA VAL A 78 -2.84 7.76 -10.86
C VAL A 78 -3.01 8.84 -9.80
N HIS A 79 -2.27 8.74 -8.70
CA HIS A 79 -2.30 9.75 -7.63
C HIS A 79 -0.93 9.92 -7.00
N ARG A 80 -0.64 11.13 -6.53
CA ARG A 80 0.58 11.47 -5.78
C ARG A 80 0.28 12.56 -4.76
N ALA A 81 0.83 12.41 -3.56
CA ALA A 81 0.83 13.44 -2.53
C ALA A 81 2.18 13.50 -1.83
N SER A 82 2.53 14.68 -1.33
CA SER A 82 3.69 14.88 -0.47
C SER A 82 3.26 14.78 1.00
N LEU A 83 4.11 14.17 1.83
CA LEU A 83 3.94 14.12 3.27
C LEU A 83 4.56 15.36 3.93
N PRO A 84 4.10 15.73 5.14
CA PRO A 84 4.74 16.75 5.95
C PRO A 84 6.24 16.47 6.20
N GLY A 85 7.00 17.52 6.50
CA GLY A 85 8.44 17.43 6.75
C GLY A 85 8.82 16.55 7.95
N GLU A 86 7.90 16.30 8.88
CA GLU A 86 8.11 15.50 10.09
C GLU A 86 8.16 13.98 9.82
N GLY A 87 7.95 13.55 8.58
CA GLY A 87 8.17 12.16 8.17
C GLY A 87 7.06 11.18 8.53
N ALA A 88 5.92 11.69 9.01
CA ALA A 88 4.69 10.93 9.18
C ALA A 88 3.53 11.60 8.44
N GLY A 89 2.65 10.81 7.83
CA GLY A 89 1.45 11.36 7.20
C GLY A 89 0.49 10.31 6.64
N VAL A 90 -0.69 10.80 6.27
CA VAL A 90 -1.79 9.99 5.74
C VAL A 90 -2.18 10.52 4.37
N VAL A 91 -2.24 9.64 3.37
CA VAL A 91 -2.72 9.96 2.04
C VAL A 91 -3.95 9.10 1.74
N ARG A 92 -5.00 9.73 1.23
CA ARG A 92 -6.24 9.08 0.83
C ARG A 92 -6.53 9.37 -0.63
N TRP A 93 -7.04 8.37 -1.32
CA TRP A 93 -7.48 8.46 -2.70
C TRP A 93 -8.70 7.55 -2.91
N HIS A 94 -9.59 7.91 -3.83
CA HIS A 94 -10.79 7.15 -4.12
C HIS A 94 -10.73 6.56 -5.53
N THR A 95 -11.21 5.33 -5.69
CA THR A 95 -11.30 4.65 -6.99
C THR A 95 -12.52 3.71 -7.03
N THR A 96 -12.68 2.98 -8.12
CA THR A 96 -13.63 1.89 -8.31
C THR A 96 -12.90 0.66 -8.86
N ALA A 97 -13.53 -0.52 -8.83
CA ALA A 97 -12.98 -1.70 -9.52
C ALA A 97 -12.99 -1.57 -11.06
N GLU A 98 -13.84 -0.70 -11.62
CA GLU A 98 -13.84 -0.40 -13.06
C GLU A 98 -12.63 0.45 -13.48
N ASP A 99 -12.16 1.31 -12.57
CA ASP A 99 -11.05 2.22 -12.81
C ASP A 99 -9.68 1.65 -12.43
N SER A 100 -9.65 0.63 -11.58
CA SER A 100 -8.41 0.09 -11.01
C SER A 100 -8.58 -1.39 -10.68
N VAL A 101 -7.88 -2.26 -11.41
CA VAL A 101 -7.86 -3.71 -11.13
C VAL A 101 -7.07 -4.00 -9.84
N PHE A 102 -6.09 -3.17 -9.56
CA PHE A 102 -5.32 -3.22 -8.32
C PHE A 102 -4.86 -1.83 -7.91
N VAL A 103 -4.45 -1.70 -6.65
CA VAL A 103 -3.75 -0.50 -6.15
C VAL A 103 -2.54 -0.93 -5.34
N ARG A 104 -1.38 -0.31 -5.61
CA ARG A 104 -0.17 -0.39 -4.76
C ARG A 104 0.40 1.00 -4.54
N ILE A 105 1.30 1.15 -3.58
CA ILE A 105 1.98 2.42 -3.35
C ILE A 105 3.49 2.32 -3.46
N GLU A 106 4.07 3.43 -3.88
CA GLU A 106 5.50 3.71 -3.79
C GLU A 106 5.71 4.95 -2.91
N VAL A 107 6.60 4.83 -1.92
CA VAL A 107 7.08 5.93 -1.08
C VAL A 107 8.49 6.27 -1.53
N ARG A 108 8.74 7.55 -1.81
CA ARG A 108 10.03 8.03 -2.28
C ARG A 108 10.50 9.26 -1.52
N HIS A 109 11.80 9.33 -1.28
CA HIS A 109 12.49 10.53 -0.79
C HIS A 109 12.42 11.67 -1.81
N PRO A 110 12.68 12.93 -1.40
CA PRO A 110 12.71 14.07 -2.31
C PRO A 110 13.68 13.94 -3.49
N ASP A 111 14.79 13.22 -3.30
CA ASP A 111 15.79 12.92 -4.34
C ASP A 111 15.34 11.81 -5.32
N GLY A 112 14.19 11.18 -5.08
CA GLY A 112 13.61 10.13 -5.91
C GLY A 112 13.96 8.71 -5.48
N ALA A 113 14.83 8.51 -4.49
CA ALA A 113 15.15 7.19 -3.95
C ALA A 113 13.90 6.51 -3.37
N VAL A 114 13.77 5.20 -3.56
CA VAL A 114 12.63 4.43 -3.05
C VAL A 114 12.84 4.13 -1.57
N ALA A 115 11.95 4.65 -0.72
CA ALA A 115 11.95 4.36 0.72
C ALA A 115 11.11 3.12 1.05
N ALA A 116 9.98 2.92 0.36
CA ALA A 116 9.13 1.73 0.50
C ALA A 116 8.31 1.42 -0.76
N LEU A 117 7.99 0.14 -0.94
CA LEU A 117 7.14 -0.38 -2.01
C LEU A 117 6.24 -1.49 -1.48
N THR A 118 4.94 -1.42 -1.77
CA THR A 118 3.99 -2.47 -1.39
C THR A 118 3.67 -3.40 -2.55
N ASN A 119 3.36 -4.66 -2.23
CA ASN A 119 2.55 -5.47 -3.13
C ASN A 119 1.13 -4.88 -3.24
N PRO A 120 0.38 -5.22 -4.30
CA PRO A 120 -0.93 -4.64 -4.54
C PRO A 120 -2.03 -5.18 -3.61
N ILE A 121 -3.07 -4.38 -3.45
CA ILE A 121 -4.42 -4.82 -3.08
C ILE A 121 -5.20 -4.99 -4.39
N ILE A 122 -5.84 -6.13 -4.58
CA ILE A 122 -6.63 -6.41 -5.79
C ILE A 122 -8.08 -6.00 -5.54
N LEU A 123 -8.70 -5.32 -6.49
CA LEU A 123 -10.10 -4.90 -6.43
C LEU A 123 -10.92 -5.81 -7.35
N ILE A 124 -11.98 -6.43 -6.82
CA ILE A 124 -12.86 -7.37 -7.54
C ILE A 124 -14.34 -7.07 -7.32
#